data_AF-A0A521ARJ3-F1
#
_entry.id   AF-A0A521ARJ3-F1
#
_cell.length_a   1.000
_cell.length_b   1.000
_cell.length_c   1.000
_cell.angle_alpha   90.00
_cell.angle_beta   90.00
_cell.angle_gamma   90.00
#
_symmetry.space_group_name_H-M   'P 1'
#
loop_
_entity.id
_entity.type
_entity.pdbx_description
1 polymer ?
#
loop_
_entity_poly.entity_id
_entity_poly.type
_entity_poly.pdbx_seq_one_letter_code
_entity_poly.pdbx_strand_id
1 'polypeptide(L)'
;MNFKLWNFIVTVFFLFIVYACEPDNEPGLSDEYTSDKTGYAMFNDARGSSGGSATGGGSSTGSGGTNQGNNAGLITAGEWNDLDNWVYWSELIIGQDYSKMPDYWGFYTQNRISVVLTTNGSPAVDTKLELKKKGQTVWRSKTDNMGRAELWIALFQKDNSLNMSDYDLYVNGNKVNRNLTLFENGVNKINITSATSVSDRVELAFVVDATGSMGDEMEFLKDDLKDVVQKVLKGKTNLDVFTSTVFYRDQGDEYLVKKSGFTSDINSTVNFIAKQRADGGGDFPEAVHTALKTAFNELQWSDKAKARIAFLLLDAPPHYTSEIIAEVQQQTLRAAEKGIKIIPVTASGIDKETEFLMRFMAMATNGTYIFITNDSGIGNHHIQASVGDYEVELLNDLLVRLIRKYSN
;
A
#
# COMPACT_ATOMS: atom_id res chain seq x y z
N MET A 1 30.78 51.81 -2.14
CA MET A 1 32.12 51.96 -1.54
C MET A 1 32.81 50.60 -1.62
N ASN A 2 33.79 50.51 -2.51
CA ASN A 2 34.81 49.49 -2.78
C ASN A 2 34.50 47.97 -2.79
N PHE A 3 34.79 47.45 -3.99
CA PHE A 3 34.87 46.10 -4.53
C PHE A 3 36.23 45.42 -4.21
N LYS A 4 36.26 44.07 -4.37
CA LYS A 4 37.42 43.21 -4.73
C LYS A 4 38.49 43.00 -3.62
N LEU A 5 39.19 41.88 -3.48
CA LEU A 5 39.40 40.62 -4.21
C LEU A 5 40.16 39.69 -3.24
N TRP A 6 39.99 38.37 -3.28
CA TRP A 6 41.18 37.50 -3.21
C TRP A 6 40.96 36.12 -3.84
N ASN A 7 41.94 35.74 -4.67
CA ASN A 7 42.08 34.46 -5.37
C ASN A 7 42.53 33.36 -4.40
N PHE A 8 42.16 32.10 -4.66
CA PHE A 8 43.03 30.98 -4.30
C PHE A 8 43.00 29.86 -5.34
N ILE A 9 44.16 29.27 -5.52
CA ILE A 9 44.63 28.39 -6.59
C ILE A 9 44.44 26.91 -6.20
N VAL A 10 44.20 26.08 -7.21
CA VAL A 10 44.11 24.61 -7.19
C VAL A 10 45.47 23.96 -6.98
N THR A 11 45.58 22.96 -6.09
CA THR A 11 46.61 21.91 -6.15
C THR A 11 46.07 20.57 -5.64
N VAL A 12 46.17 19.54 -6.48
CA VAL A 12 45.89 18.11 -6.22
C VAL A 12 47.18 17.42 -5.77
N PHE A 13 47.12 16.53 -4.78
CA PHE A 13 48.14 15.49 -4.60
C PHE A 13 47.54 14.19 -4.03
N PHE A 14 47.75 13.11 -4.78
CA PHE A 14 47.51 11.70 -4.43
C PHE A 14 48.62 11.20 -3.50
N LEU A 15 48.29 10.34 -2.52
CA LEU A 15 49.27 9.43 -1.93
C LEU A 15 48.61 8.08 -1.59
N PHE A 16 49.03 7.04 -2.33
CA PHE A 16 48.87 5.62 -2.00
C PHE A 16 49.98 5.23 -1.01
N ILE A 17 49.66 4.51 0.07
CA ILE A 17 50.61 3.64 0.77
C ILE A 17 49.94 2.30 1.01
N VAL A 18 50.57 1.26 0.46
CA VAL A 18 50.34 -0.16 0.72
C VAL A 18 51.36 -0.60 1.75
N TYR A 19 50.97 -1.33 2.79
CA TYR A 19 51.86 -2.22 3.53
C TYR A 19 51.08 -3.44 4.00
N ALA A 20 51.66 -4.62 3.74
CA ALA A 20 51.19 -5.95 4.12
C ALA A 20 52.02 -6.50 5.30
N CYS A 21 51.40 -7.29 6.18
CA CYS A 21 51.97 -8.51 6.80
C CYS A 21 50.94 -9.20 7.73
N GLU A 22 50.80 -10.53 7.60
CA GLU A 22 50.00 -11.50 8.39
C GLU A 22 50.73 -11.92 9.72
N PRO A 23 50.37 -13.03 10.42
CA PRO A 23 49.16 -13.31 11.21
C PRO A 23 49.51 -13.68 12.69
N ASP A 24 48.47 -14.06 13.45
CA ASP A 24 48.44 -14.99 14.61
C ASP A 24 47.90 -14.47 15.96
N ASN A 25 46.98 -15.30 16.48
CA ASN A 25 46.60 -15.59 17.87
C ASN A 25 45.23 -15.09 18.37
N GLU A 26 44.28 -16.04 18.41
CA GLU A 26 43.22 -16.08 19.42
C GLU A 26 43.81 -16.26 20.84
N PRO A 27 43.08 -15.83 21.89
CA PRO A 27 42.25 -16.78 22.63
C PRO A 27 40.86 -16.21 22.99
N GLY A 28 39.89 -17.10 23.19
CA GLY A 28 38.50 -16.75 23.41
C GLY A 28 38.09 -16.40 24.84
N LEU A 29 36.80 -16.12 25.02
CA LEU A 29 35.86 -16.76 25.95
C LEU A 29 34.56 -15.95 26.08
N SER A 30 33.45 -16.71 26.13
CA SER A 30 32.21 -16.52 26.88
C SER A 30 31.27 -15.33 26.59
N ASP A 31 30.09 -15.74 26.12
CA ASP A 31 28.77 -15.50 26.73
C ASP A 31 27.99 -14.18 26.49
N GLU A 32 26.84 -14.40 25.84
CA GLU A 32 25.50 -13.96 26.25
C GLU A 32 25.08 -12.52 25.90
N TYR A 33 24.31 -12.40 24.81
CA TYR A 33 23.28 -11.37 24.71
C TYR A 33 22.00 -11.95 24.12
N THR A 34 21.06 -12.21 25.02
CA THR A 34 19.69 -12.64 24.75
C THR A 34 18.91 -11.49 24.11
N SER A 35 18.17 -11.78 23.04
CA SER A 35 17.12 -10.90 22.52
C SER A 35 15.77 -11.58 22.75
N ASP A 36 14.99 -11.02 23.69
CA ASP A 36 13.64 -11.47 24.01
C ASP A 36 12.69 -11.17 22.84
N LYS A 37 12.31 -12.23 22.13
CA LYS A 37 11.12 -12.25 21.27
C LYS A 37 10.00 -12.95 22.03
N THR A 38 8.99 -12.18 22.45
CA THR A 38 7.65 -12.69 22.76
C THR A 38 6.82 -12.53 21.48
N GLY A 39 6.07 -13.49 20.93
CA GLY A 39 5.53 -14.72 21.46
C GLY A 39 4.04 -14.76 21.12
N TYR A 40 3.67 -15.16 19.89
CA TYR A 40 2.30 -15.55 19.55
C TYR A 40 2.30 -17.04 19.18
N ALA A 41 1.61 -17.81 20.01
CA ALA A 41 1.59 -19.26 20.01
C ALA A 41 0.74 -19.83 18.86
N MET A 42 1.37 -20.75 18.11
CA MET A 42 0.73 -21.68 17.18
C MET A 42 0.08 -22.83 17.97
N PHE A 43 -1.22 -23.07 17.77
CA PHE A 43 -1.84 -24.34 18.13
C PHE A 43 -1.75 -25.28 16.91
N ASN A 44 -0.86 -26.27 16.99
CA ASN A 44 -0.86 -27.44 16.12
C ASN A 44 -1.68 -28.54 16.78
N ASP A 45 -2.67 -29.08 16.06
CA ASP A 45 -3.20 -30.41 16.34
C ASP A 45 -2.84 -31.33 15.18
N ALA A 46 -1.98 -32.29 15.50
CA ALA A 46 -1.51 -33.33 14.62
C ALA A 46 -2.53 -34.47 14.53
N ARG A 47 -2.83 -34.94 13.32
CA ARG A 47 -3.19 -36.33 13.07
C ARG A 47 -2.44 -36.83 11.85
N GLY A 48 -1.49 -37.71 12.09
CA GLY A 48 -0.77 -38.44 11.06
C GLY A 48 -1.64 -39.51 10.40
N SER A 49 -1.25 -39.89 9.18
CA SER A 49 -1.41 -41.26 8.69
C SER A 49 -0.40 -41.53 7.57
N SER A 50 0.06 -42.77 7.56
CA SER A 50 1.22 -43.35 6.89
C SER A 50 1.01 -43.71 5.41
N GLY A 51 2.11 -43.58 4.66
CA GLY A 51 2.64 -44.40 3.55
C GLY A 51 1.75 -45.36 2.73
N GLY A 52 1.95 -45.32 1.42
CA GLY A 52 1.63 -46.42 0.49
C GLY A 52 1.76 -46.05 -0.98
N SER A 53 2.87 -46.45 -1.62
CA SER A 53 3.05 -46.42 -3.08
C SER A 53 2.29 -47.57 -3.76
N ALA A 54 1.62 -47.30 -4.88
CA ALA A 54 1.27 -48.31 -5.90
C ALA A 54 1.09 -47.68 -7.29
N THR A 55 1.72 -48.29 -8.28
CA THR A 55 1.63 -48.05 -9.72
C THR A 55 0.39 -48.70 -10.33
N GLY A 56 -0.16 -48.13 -11.41
CA GLY A 56 -1.18 -48.79 -12.23
C GLY A 56 -1.82 -47.86 -13.26
N GLY A 57 -1.50 -48.07 -14.55
CA GLY A 57 -2.07 -47.34 -15.68
C GLY A 57 -3.51 -47.73 -16.01
N GLY A 58 -4.23 -46.80 -16.66
CA GLY A 58 -5.58 -47.03 -17.17
C GLY A 58 -6.06 -45.84 -18.00
N SER A 59 -5.83 -45.91 -19.31
CA SER A 59 -6.44 -45.04 -20.32
C SER A 59 -7.96 -45.22 -20.35
N SER A 60 -8.72 -44.15 -20.13
CA SER A 60 -10.12 -44.06 -20.53
C SER A 60 -10.43 -42.68 -21.10
N THR A 61 -10.87 -42.69 -22.36
CA THR A 61 -11.44 -41.56 -23.10
C THR A 61 -12.82 -41.22 -22.53
N GLY A 62 -12.97 -40.01 -22.02
CA GLY A 62 -14.24 -39.44 -21.56
C GLY A 62 -14.47 -38.06 -22.18
N SER A 63 -15.37 -38.02 -23.16
CA SER A 63 -15.89 -36.81 -23.80
C SER A 63 -16.94 -36.13 -22.92
N GLY A 64 -16.90 -34.80 -22.87
CA GLY A 64 -18.11 -33.98 -22.71
C GLY A 64 -18.51 -33.63 -21.28
N GLY A 65 -17.99 -32.50 -20.79
CA GLY A 65 -18.49 -31.80 -19.61
C GLY A 65 -17.67 -30.56 -19.36
N THR A 66 -18.01 -29.44 -20.00
CA THR A 66 -17.50 -28.12 -19.61
C THR A 66 -18.05 -27.80 -18.22
N ASN A 67 -17.33 -28.19 -17.19
CA ASN A 67 -17.42 -27.52 -15.89
C ASN A 67 -17.04 -26.06 -16.16
N GLN A 68 -18.00 -25.14 -16.04
CA GLN A 68 -17.66 -23.75 -15.70
C GLN A 68 -17.02 -23.80 -14.31
N GLY A 69 -15.70 -24.02 -14.28
CA GLY A 69 -14.92 -24.02 -13.05
C GLY A 69 -14.95 -22.63 -12.43
N ASN A 70 -15.23 -22.56 -11.14
CA ASN A 70 -15.02 -21.35 -10.36
C ASN A 70 -13.52 -21.04 -10.38
N ASN A 71 -13.11 -19.92 -10.99
CA ASN A 71 -11.69 -19.56 -11.11
C ASN A 71 -11.15 -18.83 -9.87
N ALA A 72 -11.97 -18.64 -8.83
CA ALA A 72 -11.56 -18.00 -7.59
C ALA A 72 -10.57 -18.87 -6.78
N GLY A 73 -9.64 -18.22 -6.10
CA GLY A 73 -8.66 -18.82 -5.20
C GLY A 73 -7.50 -19.48 -5.94
N LEU A 74 -7.13 -18.95 -7.10
CA LEU A 74 -6.02 -19.47 -7.91
C LEU A 74 -4.85 -18.49 -8.02
N ILE A 75 -5.12 -17.18 -8.08
CA ILE A 75 -4.07 -16.16 -8.15
C ILE A 75 -3.29 -16.16 -6.84
N THR A 76 -1.96 -16.13 -6.93
CA THR A 76 -1.04 -16.03 -5.79
C THR A 76 -0.49 -14.62 -5.68
N ALA A 77 -0.31 -14.12 -4.47
CA ALA A 77 0.20 -12.77 -4.22
C ALA A 77 1.02 -12.70 -2.93
N GLY A 78 1.89 -11.68 -2.83
CA GLY A 78 2.59 -11.29 -1.62
C GLY A 78 2.10 -9.94 -1.08
N GLU A 79 2.25 -9.72 0.22
CA GLU A 79 2.05 -8.43 0.89
C GLU A 79 3.39 -7.84 1.32
N TRP A 80 3.56 -6.52 1.14
CA TRP A 80 4.65 -5.77 1.76
C TRP A 80 4.16 -4.46 2.36
N ASN A 81 4.42 -4.26 3.66
CA ASN A 81 4.14 -3.01 4.35
C ASN A 81 5.44 -2.24 4.63
N ASP A 82 5.73 -1.20 3.85
CA ASP A 82 6.89 -0.34 4.04
C ASP A 82 6.86 0.46 5.35
N LEU A 83 5.68 0.76 5.90
CA LEU A 83 5.57 1.48 7.17
C LEU A 83 6.01 0.63 8.36
N ASP A 84 5.77 -0.69 8.30
CA ASP A 84 6.21 -1.68 9.28
C ASP A 84 7.68 -2.08 9.05
N ASN A 85 8.19 -1.95 7.83
CA ASN A 85 9.56 -2.27 7.41
C ASN A 85 10.37 -1.01 7.07
N TRP A 86 10.27 0.02 7.91
CA TRP A 86 10.77 1.36 7.58
C TRP A 86 12.29 1.44 7.36
N VAL A 87 13.07 0.65 8.10
CA VAL A 87 14.54 0.61 7.94
C VAL A 87 14.88 0.11 6.54
N TYR A 88 14.28 -1.01 6.13
CA TYR A 88 14.44 -1.55 4.78
C TYR A 88 14.05 -0.52 3.72
N TRP A 89 12.89 0.12 3.86
CA TRP A 89 12.45 1.17 2.92
C TRP A 89 13.46 2.32 2.83
N SER A 90 13.94 2.80 3.98
CA SER A 90 14.87 3.92 4.06
C SER A 90 16.20 3.60 3.38
N GLU A 91 16.72 2.38 3.57
CA GLU A 91 17.95 1.90 2.91
C GLU A 91 17.75 1.70 1.41
N LEU A 92 16.61 1.12 1.01
CA LEU A 92 16.27 0.87 -0.39
C LEU A 92 16.20 2.17 -1.19
N ILE A 93 15.52 3.19 -0.67
CA ILE A 93 15.23 4.43 -1.40
C ILE A 93 16.41 5.40 -1.47
N ILE A 94 17.42 5.24 -0.61
CA ILE A 94 18.69 5.98 -0.71
C ILE A 94 19.77 5.18 -1.45
N GLY A 95 19.57 3.87 -1.64
CA GLY A 95 20.48 2.99 -2.36
C GLY A 95 20.62 3.37 -3.83
N GLN A 96 21.74 2.98 -4.45
CA GLN A 96 22.08 3.40 -5.81
C GLN A 96 21.01 3.03 -6.84
N ASP A 97 20.43 1.83 -6.73
CA ASP A 97 19.51 1.28 -7.73
C ASP A 97 18.18 2.03 -7.83
N TYR A 98 17.68 2.57 -6.72
CA TYR A 98 16.34 3.16 -6.63
C TYR A 98 16.30 4.61 -6.13
N SER A 99 17.47 5.22 -5.89
CA SER A 99 17.59 6.63 -5.46
C SER A 99 16.92 7.66 -6.38
N LYS A 100 16.67 7.30 -7.65
CA LYS A 100 15.94 8.14 -8.61
C LYS A 100 14.43 8.16 -8.40
N MET A 101 13.84 7.16 -7.75
CA MET A 101 12.38 6.97 -7.67
C MET A 101 11.65 8.13 -6.97
N PRO A 102 12.17 8.72 -5.88
CA PRO A 102 11.58 9.90 -5.28
C PRO A 102 11.48 11.09 -6.24
N ASP A 103 12.56 11.38 -6.98
CA ASP A 103 12.61 12.48 -7.94
C ASP A 103 11.76 12.17 -9.18
N TYR A 104 11.69 10.90 -9.60
CA TYR A 104 10.90 10.46 -10.74
C TYR A 104 9.39 10.70 -10.51
N TRP A 105 8.84 10.30 -9.36
CA TRP A 105 7.41 10.50 -9.07
C TRP A 105 7.09 11.78 -8.28
N GLY A 106 8.11 12.46 -7.77
CA GLY A 106 7.95 13.60 -6.86
C GLY A 106 7.38 13.18 -5.50
N PHE A 107 7.80 12.05 -4.96
CA PHE A 107 7.39 11.55 -3.63
C PHE A 107 8.61 11.45 -2.69
N TYR A 108 8.64 12.29 -1.65
CA TYR A 108 9.75 12.44 -0.71
C TYR A 108 9.34 11.98 0.69
N THR A 109 9.66 10.75 1.04
CA THR A 109 9.16 10.09 2.28
C THR A 109 10.07 10.28 3.51
N GLN A 110 11.09 11.13 3.42
CA GLN A 110 12.11 11.26 4.47
C GLN A 110 11.56 11.88 5.77
N ASN A 111 10.64 12.85 5.66
CA ASN A 111 10.13 13.60 6.82
C ASN A 111 8.81 13.01 7.34
N ARG A 112 8.84 11.74 7.74
CA ARG A 112 7.71 10.98 8.29
C ARG A 112 7.45 11.36 9.76
N ILE A 113 6.19 11.61 10.11
CA ILE A 113 5.71 11.76 11.48
C ILE A 113 4.66 10.68 11.73
N SER A 114 4.95 9.75 12.64
CA SER A 114 3.98 8.75 13.08
C SER A 114 3.30 9.17 14.38
N VAL A 115 1.98 9.03 14.42
CA VAL A 115 1.13 9.36 15.57
C VAL A 115 0.34 8.13 16.00
N VAL A 116 0.26 7.89 17.31
CA VAL A 116 -0.66 6.93 17.93
C VAL A 116 -1.56 7.69 18.88
N LEU A 117 -2.87 7.69 18.61
CA LEU A 117 -3.89 8.29 19.46
C LEU A 117 -4.61 7.23 20.28
N THR A 118 -4.77 7.50 21.57
CA THR A 118 -5.60 6.70 22.46
C THR A 118 -6.64 7.56 23.16
N THR A 119 -7.75 6.95 23.57
CA THR A 119 -8.76 7.52 24.47
C THR A 119 -9.07 6.48 25.52
N ASN A 120 -8.87 6.82 26.79
CA ASN A 120 -9.11 5.91 27.93
C ASN A 120 -8.44 4.53 27.77
N GLY A 121 -7.20 4.51 27.24
CA GLY A 121 -6.43 3.28 27.02
C GLY A 121 -6.81 2.48 25.78
N SER A 122 -7.85 2.87 25.04
CA SER A 122 -8.24 2.25 23.76
C SER A 122 -7.79 3.09 22.56
N PRO A 123 -7.61 2.49 21.37
CA PRO A 123 -7.34 3.25 20.15
C PRO A 123 -8.41 4.31 19.85
N ALA A 124 -7.99 5.52 19.50
CA ALA A 124 -8.91 6.54 19.00
C ALA A 124 -9.05 6.42 17.48
N VAL A 125 -10.14 5.82 17.00
CA VAL A 125 -10.38 5.48 15.58
C VAL A 125 -11.03 6.66 14.82
N ASP A 126 -10.78 6.75 13.51
CA ASP A 126 -11.33 7.75 12.56
C ASP A 126 -11.16 9.21 13.05
N THR A 127 -10.11 9.46 13.82
CA THR A 127 -9.88 10.76 14.46
C THR A 127 -9.05 11.65 13.56
N LYS A 128 -9.54 12.87 13.30
CA LYS A 128 -8.94 13.80 12.34
C LYS A 128 -7.64 14.36 12.89
N LEU A 129 -6.59 14.30 12.07
CA LEU A 129 -5.30 14.93 12.31
C LEU A 129 -5.02 15.98 11.26
N GLU A 130 -4.44 17.09 11.69
CA GLU A 130 -3.99 18.17 10.81
C GLU A 130 -2.61 18.65 11.26
N LEU A 131 -1.64 18.59 10.35
CA LEU A 131 -0.30 19.14 10.54
C LEU A 131 -0.26 20.53 9.93
N LYS A 132 0.19 21.53 10.70
CA LYS A 132 0.33 22.91 10.23
C LYS A 132 1.76 23.39 10.33
N LYS A 133 2.28 24.01 9.27
CA LYS A 133 3.54 24.77 9.27
C LYS A 133 3.20 26.26 9.40
N LYS A 134 3.60 26.92 10.49
CA LYS A 134 3.33 28.36 10.75
C LYS A 134 1.85 28.75 10.54
N GLY A 135 0.94 27.87 10.97
CA GLY A 135 -0.51 28.08 10.85
C GLY A 135 -1.15 27.64 9.53
N GLN A 136 -0.37 27.32 8.49
CA GLN A 136 -0.89 26.76 7.23
C GLN A 136 -0.91 25.24 7.27
N THR A 137 -2.04 24.63 6.92
CA THR A 137 -2.15 23.18 6.80
C THR A 137 -1.27 22.63 5.69
N VAL A 138 -0.42 21.66 6.03
CA VAL A 138 0.47 20.96 5.10
C VAL A 138 0.12 19.48 4.96
N TRP A 139 -0.57 18.89 5.93
CA TRP A 139 -1.03 17.51 5.85
C TRP A 139 -2.32 17.31 6.63
N ARG A 140 -3.19 16.42 6.15
CA ARG A 140 -4.37 15.93 6.87
C ARG A 140 -4.44 14.41 6.75
N SER A 141 -4.84 13.77 7.83
CA SER A 141 -5.10 12.33 7.83
C SER A 141 -6.17 11.98 8.88
N LYS A 142 -6.54 10.71 8.94
CA LYS A 142 -7.33 10.15 10.04
C LYS A 142 -6.64 8.93 10.61
N THR A 143 -6.84 8.69 11.90
CA THR A 143 -6.35 7.47 12.55
C THR A 143 -7.11 6.23 12.10
N ASP A 144 -6.40 5.13 11.97
CA ASP A 144 -6.97 3.81 11.66
C ASP A 144 -7.54 3.10 12.89
N ASN A 145 -7.94 1.83 12.73
CA ASN A 145 -8.50 0.98 13.77
C ASN A 145 -7.53 0.72 14.95
N MET A 146 -6.23 0.96 14.77
CA MET A 146 -5.21 0.90 15.82
C MET A 146 -4.88 2.28 16.41
N GLY A 147 -5.62 3.33 16.02
CA GLY A 147 -5.36 4.70 16.44
C GLY A 147 -4.11 5.29 15.79
N ARG A 148 -3.59 4.67 14.73
CA ARG A 148 -2.35 5.08 14.06
C ARG A 148 -2.65 5.97 12.87
N ALA A 149 -1.79 6.96 12.64
CA ALA A 149 -1.82 7.80 11.43
C ALA A 149 -0.41 8.25 11.09
N GLU A 150 -0.10 8.29 9.80
CA GLU A 150 1.13 8.90 9.29
C GLU A 150 0.84 10.31 8.76
N LEU A 151 1.75 11.22 9.05
CA LEU A 151 1.78 12.58 8.52
C LEU A 151 3.13 12.83 7.86
N TRP A 152 3.12 13.59 6.78
CA TRP A 152 4.30 13.78 5.95
C TRP A 152 4.58 15.27 5.78
N ILE A 153 5.83 15.65 6.03
CA ILE A 153 6.30 17.01 5.74
C ILE A 153 6.91 17.01 4.34
N ALA A 154 6.41 17.89 3.48
CA ALA A 154 6.93 18.10 2.13
C ALA A 154 6.94 16.81 1.27
N LEU A 155 5.91 15.95 1.39
CA LEU A 155 5.84 14.69 0.62
C LEU A 155 5.96 14.91 -0.89
N PHE A 156 5.51 16.04 -1.43
CA PHE A 156 5.50 16.33 -2.87
C PHE A 156 6.47 17.42 -3.29
N GLN A 157 7.36 17.83 -2.38
CA GLN A 157 8.32 18.89 -2.64
C GLN A 157 9.64 18.52 -1.99
N LYS A 158 10.72 18.56 -2.76
CA LYS A 158 12.07 18.35 -2.23
C LYS A 158 12.43 19.50 -1.30
N ASP A 159 12.24 19.32 -0.01
CA ASP A 159 12.58 20.31 1.02
C ASP A 159 13.64 19.73 1.97
N ASN A 160 14.83 20.32 1.92
CA ASN A 160 15.95 19.97 2.79
C ASN A 160 16.03 20.85 4.05
N SER A 161 15.10 21.81 4.20
CA SER A 161 15.10 22.80 5.28
C SER A 161 14.00 22.52 6.30
N LEU A 162 14.21 21.47 7.11
CA LEU A 162 13.27 21.10 8.17
C LEU A 162 13.61 21.82 9.49
N ASN A 163 12.64 22.57 10.02
CA ASN A 163 12.64 23.02 11.40
C ASN A 163 11.35 22.55 12.08
N MET A 164 11.44 21.55 12.95
CA MET A 164 10.28 20.96 13.64
C MET A 164 9.52 21.96 14.53
N SER A 165 10.17 23.03 15.01
CA SER A 165 9.49 24.07 15.80
C SER A 165 8.49 24.91 14.99
N ASP A 166 8.54 24.85 13.66
CA ASP A 166 7.56 25.50 12.78
C ASP A 166 6.25 24.71 12.66
N TYR A 167 6.20 23.47 13.18
CA TYR A 167 5.10 22.54 12.96
C TYR A 167 4.28 22.27 14.22
N ASP A 168 2.97 22.35 14.06
CA ASP A 168 1.98 22.07 15.08
C ASP A 168 1.02 20.96 14.63
N LEU A 169 0.72 20.02 15.54
CA LEU A 169 -0.31 19.00 15.32
C LEU A 169 -1.63 19.46 15.93
N TYR A 170 -2.72 19.23 15.19
CA TYR A 170 -4.08 19.43 15.65
C TYR A 170 -4.84 18.10 15.61
N VAL A 171 -5.55 17.80 16.68
CA VAL A 171 -6.44 16.63 16.79
C VAL A 171 -7.88 17.13 16.91
N ASN A 172 -8.75 16.74 15.97
CA ASN A 172 -10.13 17.22 15.90
C ASN A 172 -10.25 18.76 16.01
N GLY A 173 -9.31 19.48 15.39
CA GLY A 173 -9.26 20.95 15.39
C GLY A 173 -8.61 21.59 16.61
N ASN A 174 -8.20 20.82 17.63
CA ASN A 174 -7.52 21.33 18.82
C ASN A 174 -6.02 21.13 18.72
N LYS A 175 -5.23 22.18 18.97
CA LYS A 175 -3.76 22.10 18.99
C LYS A 175 -3.29 21.16 20.10
N VAL A 176 -2.37 20.25 19.78
CA VAL A 176 -1.71 19.41 20.76
C VAL A 176 -0.56 20.20 21.40
N ASN A 177 -0.60 20.40 22.72
CA ASN A 177 0.42 21.14 23.46
C ASN A 177 1.66 20.29 23.74
N ARG A 178 2.39 19.91 22.68
CA ARG A 178 3.67 19.20 22.77
C ARG A 178 4.51 19.46 21.53
N ASN A 179 5.82 19.25 21.67
CA ASN A 179 6.71 19.18 20.51
C ASN A 179 6.50 17.86 19.77
N LEU A 180 6.51 17.92 18.44
CA LEU A 180 6.49 16.77 17.56
C LEU A 180 7.91 16.28 17.32
N THR A 181 8.04 14.99 17.05
CA THR A 181 9.28 14.37 16.60
C THR A 181 9.06 13.61 15.29
N LEU A 182 10.10 13.52 14.47
CA LEU A 182 10.12 12.63 13.30
C LEU A 182 10.13 11.17 13.75
N PHE A 183 9.65 10.28 12.87
CA PHE A 183 9.56 8.85 13.13
C PHE A 183 10.92 8.21 13.49
N GLU A 184 12.02 8.67 12.86
CA GLU A 184 13.39 8.23 13.17
C GLU A 184 13.76 8.40 14.65
N ASN A 185 13.15 9.39 15.32
CA ASN A 185 13.37 9.74 16.72
C ASN A 185 12.26 9.19 17.64
N GLY A 186 11.27 8.48 17.07
CA GLY A 186 10.19 7.82 17.80
C GLY A 186 8.79 8.19 17.36
N VAL A 187 7.80 7.51 17.96
CA VAL A 187 6.37 7.67 17.67
C VAL A 187 5.72 8.68 18.61
N ASN A 188 4.91 9.59 18.07
CA ASN A 188 4.18 10.59 18.84
C ASN A 188 2.91 9.96 19.46
N LYS A 189 3.04 9.39 20.66
CA LYS A 189 1.92 8.78 21.40
C LYS A 189 1.13 9.84 22.18
N ILE A 190 -0.16 10.02 21.89
CA ILE A 190 -1.00 11.09 22.46
C ILE A 190 -2.30 10.48 23.00
N ASN A 191 -2.60 10.76 24.27
CA ASN A 191 -3.90 10.42 24.85
C ASN A 191 -4.83 11.62 24.74
N ILE A 192 -6.02 11.42 24.17
CA ILE A 192 -7.05 12.45 24.02
C ILE A 192 -8.23 12.18 24.95
N THR A 193 -8.98 13.23 25.29
CA THR A 193 -10.06 13.17 26.28
C THR A 193 -11.39 12.66 25.72
N SER A 194 -11.57 12.69 24.40
CA SER A 194 -12.82 12.29 23.76
C SER A 194 -12.54 11.66 22.40
N ALA A 195 -13.09 10.45 22.21
CA ALA A 195 -12.99 9.73 20.96
C ALA A 195 -13.98 10.30 19.92
N THR A 196 -13.65 10.12 18.65
CA THR A 196 -14.58 10.37 17.55
C THR A 196 -15.66 9.28 17.55
N SER A 197 -16.92 9.66 17.37
CA SER A 197 -18.00 8.68 17.19
C SER A 197 -17.86 8.02 15.82
N VAL A 198 -17.53 6.74 15.82
CA VAL A 198 -17.42 5.89 14.63
C VAL A 198 -18.64 4.97 14.51
N SER A 199 -19.03 4.66 13.29
CA SER A 199 -20.01 3.61 12.99
C SER A 199 -19.31 2.29 12.71
N ASP A 200 -20.00 1.15 12.75
CA ASP A 200 -19.45 -0.15 12.34
C ASP A 200 -19.32 -0.30 10.80
N ARG A 201 -19.50 0.80 10.06
CA ARG A 201 -19.41 0.84 8.60
C ARG A 201 -17.99 0.65 8.12
N VAL A 202 -17.82 -0.26 7.15
CA VAL A 202 -16.58 -0.49 6.41
C VAL A 202 -16.85 -0.27 4.94
N GLU A 203 -16.06 0.59 4.30
CA GLU A 203 -16.21 0.92 2.88
C GLU A 203 -15.04 0.35 2.08
N LEU A 204 -15.37 -0.47 1.08
CA LEU A 204 -14.42 -1.11 0.18
C LEU A 204 -14.67 -0.62 -1.24
N ALA A 205 -13.68 -0.01 -1.87
CA ALA A 205 -13.72 0.33 -3.30
C ALA A 205 -12.71 -0.53 -4.06
N PHE A 206 -13.16 -1.18 -5.12
CA PHE A 206 -12.28 -1.84 -6.09
C PHE A 206 -12.09 -0.92 -7.30
N VAL A 207 -10.90 -0.37 -7.45
CA VAL A 207 -10.49 0.48 -8.57
C VAL A 207 -9.65 -0.39 -9.50
N VAL A 208 -10.17 -0.74 -10.67
CA VAL A 208 -9.68 -1.85 -11.49
C VAL A 208 -9.34 -1.36 -12.88
N ASP A 209 -8.13 -1.64 -13.32
CA ASP A 209 -7.72 -1.51 -14.71
C ASP A 209 -8.51 -2.49 -15.59
N ALA A 210 -9.10 -1.99 -16.67
CA ALA A 210 -9.95 -2.75 -17.59
C ALA A 210 -9.45 -2.67 -19.03
N THR A 211 -8.17 -2.34 -19.23
CA THR A 211 -7.50 -2.30 -20.54
C THR A 211 -7.25 -3.71 -21.05
N GLY A 212 -6.86 -3.83 -22.32
CA GLY A 212 -6.67 -5.14 -22.96
C GLY A 212 -5.57 -6.00 -22.32
N SER A 213 -4.54 -5.39 -21.74
CA SER A 213 -3.39 -6.09 -21.14
C SER A 213 -3.77 -6.92 -19.92
N MET A 214 -4.77 -6.48 -19.15
CA MET A 214 -5.34 -7.23 -18.03
C MET A 214 -6.17 -8.46 -18.44
N GLY A 215 -6.32 -8.74 -19.75
CA GLY A 215 -7.31 -9.70 -20.27
C GLY A 215 -7.08 -11.16 -19.87
N ASP A 216 -5.83 -11.56 -19.63
CA ASP A 216 -5.45 -12.89 -19.15
C ASP A 216 -5.78 -13.11 -17.67
N GLU A 217 -5.75 -12.04 -16.87
CA GLU A 217 -5.97 -12.07 -15.42
C GLU A 217 -7.39 -11.65 -15.01
N MET A 218 -8.07 -10.85 -15.84
CA MET A 218 -9.36 -10.21 -15.52
C MET A 218 -10.44 -11.20 -15.08
N GLU A 219 -10.60 -12.34 -15.75
CA GLU A 219 -11.66 -13.29 -15.38
C GLU A 219 -11.37 -13.99 -14.04
N PHE A 220 -10.10 -14.32 -13.76
CA PHE A 220 -9.69 -14.84 -12.45
C PHE A 220 -9.88 -13.78 -11.36
N LEU A 221 -9.52 -12.53 -11.67
CA LEU A 221 -9.64 -11.42 -10.75
C LEU A 221 -11.10 -11.12 -10.41
N LYS A 222 -12.00 -11.14 -11.40
CA LYS A 222 -13.45 -10.97 -11.19
C LYS A 222 -14.02 -12.04 -10.25
N ASP A 223 -13.60 -13.29 -10.42
CA ASP A 223 -14.00 -14.40 -9.56
C ASP A 223 -13.41 -14.28 -8.15
N ASP A 224 -12.15 -13.87 -8.01
CA ASP A 224 -11.52 -13.57 -6.72
C ASP A 224 -12.21 -12.43 -5.98
N LEU A 225 -12.48 -11.31 -6.65
CA LEU A 225 -13.19 -10.17 -6.04
C LEU A 225 -14.58 -10.57 -5.57
N LYS A 226 -15.30 -11.40 -6.34
CA LYS A 226 -16.59 -11.95 -5.94
C LYS A 226 -16.46 -12.83 -4.69
N ASP A 227 -15.47 -13.71 -4.64
CA ASP A 227 -15.23 -14.58 -3.50
C ASP A 227 -14.83 -13.79 -2.24
N VAL A 228 -13.94 -12.80 -2.36
CA VAL A 228 -13.55 -11.87 -1.28
C VAL A 228 -14.78 -11.23 -0.66
N VAL A 229 -15.63 -10.63 -1.49
CA VAL A 229 -16.81 -9.92 -1.02
C VAL A 229 -17.79 -10.89 -0.32
N GLN A 230 -17.93 -12.13 -0.82
CA GLN A 230 -18.76 -13.15 -0.18
C GLN A 230 -18.16 -13.67 1.15
N LYS A 231 -16.84 -13.86 1.23
CA LYS A 231 -16.13 -14.34 2.43
C LYS A 231 -16.18 -13.31 3.56
N VAL A 232 -16.05 -12.02 3.24
CA VAL A 232 -16.15 -10.93 4.21
C VAL A 232 -17.52 -10.93 4.90
N LEU A 233 -18.61 -11.17 4.18
CA LEU A 233 -19.95 -11.29 4.78
C LEU A 233 -20.15 -12.54 5.64
N LYS A 234 -19.61 -13.69 5.19
CA LYS A 234 -19.80 -14.97 5.91
C LYS A 234 -19.04 -14.99 7.23
N GLY A 235 -17.93 -14.27 7.33
CA GLY A 235 -17.26 -14.03 8.61
C GLY A 235 -18.19 -13.20 9.48
N LYS A 236 -18.82 -13.83 10.49
CA LYS A 236 -19.70 -13.18 11.47
C LYS A 236 -19.01 -11.97 12.11
N THR A 237 -19.15 -10.81 11.49
CA THR A 237 -18.65 -9.54 12.01
C THR A 237 -19.85 -8.64 12.30
N ASN A 238 -19.74 -7.80 13.33
CA ASN A 238 -20.73 -6.74 13.57
C ASN A 238 -20.53 -5.56 12.60
N LEU A 239 -19.89 -5.78 11.44
CA LEU A 239 -19.51 -4.72 10.51
C LEU A 239 -20.56 -4.55 9.43
N ASP A 240 -20.89 -3.29 9.13
CA ASP A 240 -21.75 -2.93 8.01
C ASP A 240 -20.87 -2.70 6.77
N VAL A 241 -20.68 -3.73 5.96
CA VAL A 241 -19.78 -3.68 4.79
C VAL A 241 -20.50 -3.09 3.58
N PHE A 242 -19.92 -2.02 3.02
CA PHE A 242 -20.36 -1.38 1.79
C PHE A 242 -19.28 -1.51 0.73
N THR A 243 -19.69 -1.86 -0.48
CA THR A 243 -18.77 -2.06 -1.61
C THR A 243 -19.09 -1.11 -2.74
N SER A 244 -18.05 -0.71 -3.47
CA SER A 244 -18.12 0.14 -4.66
C SER A 244 -17.06 -0.28 -5.66
N THR A 245 -17.24 0.08 -6.93
CA THR A 245 -16.28 -0.26 -7.99
C THR A 245 -16.05 0.92 -8.91
N VAL A 246 -14.83 1.02 -9.44
CA VAL A 246 -14.41 1.96 -10.47
C VAL A 246 -13.57 1.17 -11.46
N PHE A 247 -14.08 0.92 -12.65
CA PHE A 247 -13.31 0.35 -13.76
C PHE A 247 -12.86 1.50 -14.65
N TYR A 248 -11.60 1.50 -15.04
CA TYR A 248 -11.06 2.51 -15.95
C TYR A 248 -10.34 1.87 -17.12
N ARG A 249 -10.20 2.63 -18.19
CA ARG A 249 -9.36 2.30 -19.35
C ARG A 249 -8.55 3.53 -19.74
N ASP A 250 -8.21 3.68 -21.02
CA ASP A 250 -7.45 4.81 -21.49
C ASP A 250 -8.22 5.85 -22.31
N GLN A 251 -7.52 6.93 -22.64
CA GLN A 251 -7.99 7.96 -23.54
C GLN A 251 -8.27 7.41 -24.94
N GLY A 252 -9.49 7.64 -25.43
CA GLY A 252 -9.91 7.19 -26.76
C GLY A 252 -10.64 5.85 -26.78
N ASP A 253 -10.71 5.14 -25.64
CA ASP A 253 -11.47 3.90 -25.51
C ASP A 253 -13.00 4.12 -25.45
N GLU A 254 -13.76 3.01 -25.51
CA GLU A 254 -15.24 2.99 -25.38
C GLU A 254 -15.72 3.81 -24.16
N TYR A 255 -14.96 3.79 -23.08
CA TYR A 255 -15.17 4.61 -21.90
C TYR A 255 -13.85 4.83 -21.17
N LEU A 256 -13.72 5.99 -20.52
CA LEU A 256 -12.59 6.26 -19.65
C LEU A 256 -12.80 5.68 -18.25
N VAL A 257 -14.01 5.85 -17.69
CA VAL A 257 -14.38 5.29 -16.38
C VAL A 257 -15.84 4.81 -16.35
N LYS A 258 -16.07 3.64 -15.75
CA LYS A 258 -17.37 3.13 -15.31
C LYS A 258 -17.32 2.92 -13.80
N LYS A 259 -18.34 3.37 -13.06
CA LYS A 259 -18.38 3.24 -11.59
C LYS A 259 -19.73 2.77 -11.09
N SER A 260 -19.73 2.11 -9.93
CA SER A 260 -20.90 1.90 -9.09
C SER A 260 -20.81 2.81 -7.86
N GLY A 261 -21.95 3.12 -7.22
CA GLY A 261 -21.94 3.76 -5.90
C GLY A 261 -21.75 2.73 -4.79
N PHE A 262 -21.49 3.21 -3.56
CA PHE A 262 -21.44 2.35 -2.38
C PHE A 262 -22.81 1.71 -2.10
N THR A 263 -22.82 0.40 -1.94
CA THR A 263 -24.00 -0.39 -1.59
C THR A 263 -23.67 -1.51 -0.61
N SER A 264 -24.60 -1.85 0.26
CA SER A 264 -24.56 -3.05 1.09
C SER A 264 -25.15 -4.28 0.37
N ASP A 265 -25.81 -4.07 -0.78
CA ASP A 265 -26.23 -5.17 -1.66
C ASP A 265 -25.05 -5.63 -2.52
N ILE A 266 -24.39 -6.67 -2.02
CA ILE A 266 -23.22 -7.26 -2.65
C ILE A 266 -23.54 -7.89 -4.01
N ASN A 267 -24.76 -8.39 -4.23
CA ASN A 267 -25.11 -8.93 -5.53
C ASN A 267 -25.08 -7.82 -6.59
N SER A 268 -25.43 -6.58 -6.25
CA SER A 268 -25.28 -5.44 -7.14
C SER A 268 -23.82 -5.23 -7.55
N THR A 269 -22.88 -5.28 -6.60
CA THR A 269 -21.44 -5.12 -6.87
C THR A 269 -20.90 -6.28 -7.71
N VAL A 270 -21.22 -7.53 -7.33
CA VAL A 270 -20.82 -8.73 -8.08
C VAL A 270 -21.35 -8.69 -9.52
N ASN A 271 -22.63 -8.32 -9.70
CA ASN A 271 -23.23 -8.21 -11.03
C ASN A 271 -22.64 -7.05 -11.84
N PHE A 272 -22.16 -5.99 -11.18
CA PHE A 272 -21.45 -4.91 -11.86
C PHE A 272 -20.09 -5.39 -12.37
N ILE A 273 -19.30 -6.04 -11.52
CA ILE A 273 -17.99 -6.63 -11.86
C ILE A 273 -18.13 -7.64 -13.00
N ALA A 274 -19.11 -8.55 -12.91
CA ALA A 274 -19.33 -9.60 -13.90
C ALA A 274 -19.57 -9.08 -15.34
N LYS A 275 -20.09 -7.85 -15.48
CA LYS A 275 -20.37 -7.21 -16.78
C LYS A 275 -19.17 -6.54 -17.42
N GLN A 276 -18.06 -6.40 -16.70
CA GLN A 276 -16.86 -5.75 -17.22
C GLN A 276 -16.01 -6.74 -18.02
N ARG A 277 -15.27 -6.20 -18.98
CA ARG A 277 -14.30 -6.93 -19.80
C ARG A 277 -13.06 -6.05 -20.01
N ALA A 278 -11.90 -6.70 -20.08
CA ALA A 278 -10.67 -6.11 -20.58
C ALA A 278 -10.83 -5.77 -22.08
N ASP A 279 -10.49 -4.56 -22.48
CA ASP A 279 -10.52 -4.11 -23.88
C ASP A 279 -9.83 -2.74 -23.98
N GLY A 280 -9.46 -2.30 -25.19
CA GLY A 280 -8.86 -0.99 -25.38
C GLY A 280 -7.42 -0.89 -24.90
N GLY A 281 -7.00 0.33 -24.55
CA GLY A 281 -5.60 0.72 -24.34
C GLY A 281 -4.87 1.01 -25.65
N GLY A 282 -3.54 0.97 -25.63
CA GLY A 282 -2.73 1.08 -26.85
C GLY A 282 -1.25 1.26 -26.58
N ASP A 283 -0.89 2.28 -25.82
CA ASP A 283 0.41 2.41 -25.19
C ASP A 283 0.43 1.79 -23.78
N PHE A 284 1.61 1.71 -23.18
CA PHE A 284 1.79 1.06 -21.88
C PHE A 284 1.15 1.84 -20.71
N PRO A 285 1.26 3.18 -20.61
CA PRO A 285 0.61 3.91 -19.54
C PRO A 285 -0.91 4.04 -19.74
N GLU A 286 -1.65 4.13 -18.63
CA GLU A 286 -3.12 4.12 -18.62
C GLU A 286 -3.69 5.31 -17.83
N ALA A 287 -5.02 5.48 -17.80
CA ALA A 287 -5.68 6.62 -17.15
C ALA A 287 -5.86 6.48 -15.62
N VAL A 288 -4.86 5.94 -14.91
CA VAL A 288 -4.90 5.70 -13.44
C VAL A 288 -5.31 6.96 -12.66
N HIS A 289 -4.78 8.13 -13.02
CA HIS A 289 -5.11 9.42 -12.39
C HIS A 289 -6.62 9.73 -12.42
N THR A 290 -7.30 9.42 -13.53
CA THR A 290 -8.75 9.62 -13.67
C THR A 290 -9.53 8.64 -12.79
N ALA A 291 -9.05 7.40 -12.67
CA ALA A 291 -9.62 6.40 -11.78
C ALA A 291 -9.51 6.85 -10.30
N LEU A 292 -8.34 7.32 -9.87
CA LEU A 292 -8.12 7.85 -8.51
C LEU A 292 -9.02 9.06 -8.24
N LYS A 293 -9.14 9.98 -9.21
CA LYS A 293 -10.00 11.17 -9.09
C LYS A 293 -11.47 10.76 -8.92
N THR A 294 -11.93 9.80 -9.71
CA THR A 294 -13.29 9.24 -9.59
C THR A 294 -13.48 8.57 -8.23
N ALA A 295 -12.54 7.71 -7.84
CA ALA A 295 -12.59 6.94 -6.61
C ALA A 295 -12.63 7.86 -5.38
N PHE A 296 -11.83 8.92 -5.32
CA PHE A 296 -11.69 9.71 -4.09
C PHE A 296 -12.51 11.00 -4.07
N ASN A 297 -12.96 11.53 -5.21
CA ASN A 297 -13.79 12.73 -5.23
C ASN A 297 -15.26 12.44 -5.51
N GLU A 298 -15.56 11.41 -6.31
CA GLU A 298 -16.92 11.20 -6.79
C GLU A 298 -17.65 10.07 -6.06
N LEU A 299 -16.93 9.03 -5.58
CA LEU A 299 -17.55 8.07 -4.66
C LEU A 299 -17.87 8.75 -3.33
N GLN A 300 -19.08 8.50 -2.83
CA GLN A 300 -19.61 9.11 -1.62
C GLN A 300 -19.15 8.33 -0.38
N TRP A 301 -17.86 8.41 -0.08
CA TRP A 301 -17.28 7.86 1.16
C TRP A 301 -17.94 8.49 2.39
N SER A 302 -18.30 7.67 3.37
CA SER A 302 -18.88 8.11 4.63
C SER A 302 -17.86 8.86 5.48
N ASP A 303 -18.25 9.97 6.11
CA ASP A 303 -17.39 10.72 7.02
C ASP A 303 -17.13 10.02 8.35
N LYS A 304 -17.86 8.94 8.68
CA LYS A 304 -17.83 8.23 9.98
C LYS A 304 -17.62 6.71 9.88
N ALA A 305 -17.20 6.22 8.71
CA ALA A 305 -16.84 4.80 8.56
C ALA A 305 -15.64 4.45 9.44
N LYS A 306 -15.69 3.28 10.08
CA LYS A 306 -14.57 2.74 10.86
C LYS A 306 -13.34 2.50 10.00
N ALA A 307 -13.54 2.07 8.75
CA ALA A 307 -12.49 1.83 7.79
C ALA A 307 -12.93 2.18 6.37
N ARG A 308 -11.99 2.71 5.58
CA ARG A 308 -12.13 3.01 4.15
C ARG A 308 -10.93 2.45 3.42
N ILE A 309 -11.16 1.53 2.50
CA ILE A 309 -10.10 0.80 1.79
C ILE A 309 -10.39 0.89 0.29
N ALA A 310 -9.42 1.38 -0.47
CA ALA A 310 -9.44 1.35 -1.92
C ALA A 310 -8.38 0.35 -2.40
N PHE A 311 -8.83 -0.78 -2.92
CA PHE A 311 -7.95 -1.70 -3.65
C PHE A 311 -7.78 -1.16 -5.06
N LEU A 312 -6.53 -0.84 -5.44
CA LEU A 312 -6.19 -0.34 -6.77
C LEU A 312 -5.49 -1.46 -7.54
N LEU A 313 -6.15 -2.05 -8.52
CA LEU A 313 -5.70 -3.21 -9.26
C LEU A 313 -5.28 -2.78 -10.67
N LEU A 314 -4.02 -2.99 -11.03
CA LEU A 314 -3.43 -2.49 -12.27
C LEU A 314 -2.22 -3.29 -12.76
N ASP A 315 -1.93 -3.18 -14.04
CA ASP A 315 -0.73 -3.70 -14.73
C ASP A 315 0.13 -2.59 -15.38
N ALA A 316 -0.31 -1.32 -15.28
CA ALA A 316 0.31 -0.20 -15.99
C ALA A 316 0.37 1.12 -15.17
N PRO A 317 1.40 1.96 -15.37
CA PRO A 317 1.51 3.26 -14.69
C PRO A 317 0.49 4.28 -15.22
N PRO A 318 0.24 5.39 -14.49
CA PRO A 318 -0.31 6.57 -15.12
C PRO A 318 0.65 7.11 -16.20
N HIS A 319 0.09 7.75 -17.20
CA HIS A 319 0.85 8.60 -18.14
C HIS A 319 1.79 9.59 -17.41
N TYR A 320 3.03 9.69 -17.89
CA TYR A 320 4.07 10.49 -17.24
C TYR A 320 4.14 11.92 -17.79
N THR A 321 3.22 12.77 -17.34
CA THR A 321 3.22 14.23 -17.60
C THR A 321 3.11 15.00 -16.29
N SER A 322 3.65 16.23 -16.22
CA SER A 322 3.65 17.02 -14.98
C SER A 322 2.25 17.23 -14.42
N GLU A 323 1.25 17.42 -15.30
CA GLU A 323 -0.16 17.57 -14.93
C GLU A 323 -0.70 16.28 -14.30
N ILE A 324 -0.44 15.12 -14.91
CA ILE A 324 -0.94 13.83 -14.41
C ILE A 324 -0.25 13.44 -13.10
N ILE A 325 1.06 13.68 -12.97
CA ILE A 325 1.77 13.45 -11.71
C ILE A 325 1.16 14.33 -10.60
N ALA A 326 0.91 15.62 -10.87
CA ALA A 326 0.27 16.50 -9.90
C ALA A 326 -1.14 16.01 -9.52
N GLU A 327 -1.92 15.49 -10.47
CA GLU A 327 -3.23 14.90 -10.18
C GLU A 327 -3.13 13.66 -9.28
N VAL A 328 -2.19 12.76 -9.54
CA VAL A 328 -1.94 11.58 -8.69
C VAL A 328 -1.57 12.00 -7.28
N GLN A 329 -0.64 12.93 -7.11
CA GLN A 329 -0.23 13.47 -5.81
C GLN A 329 -1.41 14.13 -5.07
N GLN A 330 -2.23 14.90 -5.78
CA GLN A 330 -3.45 15.51 -5.22
C GLN A 330 -4.45 14.43 -4.75
N GLN A 331 -4.62 13.36 -5.53
CA GLN A 331 -5.51 12.26 -5.16
C GLN A 331 -4.98 11.46 -3.97
N THR A 332 -3.67 11.27 -3.85
CA THR A 332 -3.06 10.67 -2.66
C THR A 332 -3.31 11.51 -1.41
N LEU A 333 -3.13 12.83 -1.48
CA LEU A 333 -3.49 13.76 -0.39
C LEU A 333 -4.96 13.64 0.01
N ARG A 334 -5.83 13.56 -1.00
CA ARG A 334 -7.28 13.46 -0.78
C ARG A 334 -7.66 12.16 -0.09
N ALA A 335 -7.05 11.05 -0.49
CA ALA A 335 -7.23 9.75 0.15
C ALA A 335 -6.78 9.80 1.61
N ALA A 336 -5.58 10.33 1.89
CA ALA A 336 -5.09 10.51 3.26
C ALA A 336 -6.04 11.37 4.10
N GLU A 337 -6.46 12.55 3.62
CA GLU A 337 -7.39 13.46 4.31
C GLU A 337 -8.72 12.76 4.68
N LYS A 338 -9.23 11.91 3.78
CA LYS A 338 -10.46 11.15 4.01
C LYS A 338 -10.26 9.90 4.88
N GLY A 339 -9.02 9.53 5.20
CA GLY A 339 -8.71 8.28 5.90
C GLY A 339 -8.95 7.05 5.04
N ILE A 340 -8.79 7.17 3.72
CA ILE A 340 -8.87 6.06 2.75
C ILE A 340 -7.48 5.45 2.63
N LYS A 341 -7.34 4.17 2.97
CA LYS A 341 -6.12 3.39 2.70
C LYS A 341 -6.11 2.98 1.23
N ILE A 342 -5.10 3.38 0.48
CA ILE A 342 -4.85 2.86 -0.85
C ILE A 342 -4.03 1.58 -0.69
N ILE A 343 -4.56 0.48 -1.20
CA ILE A 343 -3.88 -0.82 -1.24
C ILE A 343 -3.73 -1.20 -2.71
N PRO A 344 -2.59 -0.88 -3.34
CA PRO A 344 -2.32 -1.32 -4.69
C PRO A 344 -2.15 -2.84 -4.76
N VAL A 345 -2.64 -3.42 -5.84
CA VAL A 345 -2.51 -4.82 -6.24
C VAL A 345 -1.96 -4.81 -7.66
N THR A 346 -0.66 -4.98 -7.80
CA THR A 346 -0.01 -4.97 -9.12
C THR A 346 -0.04 -6.36 -9.73
N ALA A 347 -0.45 -6.40 -11.00
CA ALA A 347 -0.53 -7.61 -11.80
C ALA A 347 0.72 -7.76 -12.68
N SER A 348 0.63 -8.62 -13.69
CA SER A 348 1.69 -8.79 -14.68
C SER A 348 2.01 -7.46 -15.41
N GLY A 349 3.13 -7.37 -16.11
CA GLY A 349 3.40 -6.22 -17.00
C GLY A 349 3.93 -4.92 -16.37
N ILE A 350 3.75 -4.68 -15.06
CA ILE A 350 4.27 -3.45 -14.43
C ILE A 350 5.80 -3.34 -14.52
N ASP A 351 6.31 -2.10 -14.53
CA ASP A 351 7.73 -1.80 -14.38
C ASP A 351 8.11 -1.39 -12.94
N LYS A 352 9.40 -1.13 -12.71
CA LYS A 352 9.91 -0.75 -11.38
C LYS A 352 9.45 0.63 -10.97
N GLU A 353 9.38 1.56 -11.90
CA GLU A 353 8.82 2.88 -11.66
C GLU A 353 7.39 2.75 -11.12
N THR A 354 6.53 1.94 -11.73
CA THR A 354 5.15 1.66 -11.28
C THR A 354 5.11 1.05 -9.89
N GLU A 355 5.94 0.03 -9.60
CA GLU A 355 6.04 -0.57 -8.26
C GLU A 355 6.27 0.50 -7.18
N PHE A 356 7.22 1.40 -7.40
CA PHE A 356 7.56 2.43 -6.42
C PHE A 356 6.43 3.47 -6.27
N LEU A 357 5.75 3.86 -7.36
CA LEU A 357 4.57 4.74 -7.26
C LEU A 357 3.49 4.12 -6.36
N MET A 358 3.21 2.83 -6.56
CA MET A 358 2.23 2.11 -5.75
C MET A 358 2.61 2.11 -4.27
N ARG A 359 3.87 1.80 -3.96
CA ARG A 359 4.38 1.81 -2.58
C ARG A 359 4.35 3.19 -1.94
N PHE A 360 4.66 4.25 -2.70
CA PHE A 360 4.53 5.63 -2.23
C PHE A 360 3.09 5.98 -1.84
N MET A 361 2.10 5.65 -2.68
CA MET A 361 0.69 5.89 -2.38
C MET A 361 0.20 5.06 -1.19
N ALA A 362 0.65 3.81 -1.07
CA ALA A 362 0.32 2.95 0.07
C ALA A 362 0.82 3.56 1.39
N MET A 363 2.10 3.91 1.49
CA MET A 363 2.66 4.54 2.69
C MET A 363 1.97 5.86 3.04
N ALA A 364 1.73 6.71 2.03
CA ALA A 364 1.11 8.01 2.22
C ALA A 364 -0.29 7.92 2.85
N THR A 365 -0.96 6.79 2.70
CA THR A 365 -2.35 6.58 3.13
C THR A 365 -2.51 5.53 4.24
N ASN A 366 -1.42 5.19 4.95
CA ASN A 366 -1.42 4.12 5.96
C ASN A 366 -1.85 2.74 5.41
N GLY A 367 -1.64 2.50 4.11
CA GLY A 367 -1.94 1.26 3.41
C GLY A 367 -0.79 0.26 3.40
N THR A 368 -0.89 -0.72 2.51
CA THR A 368 0.12 -1.77 2.25
C THR A 368 0.18 -2.03 0.76
N TYR A 369 1.23 -2.68 0.28
CA TYR A 369 1.42 -3.04 -1.12
C TYR A 369 1.16 -4.53 -1.33
N ILE A 370 0.41 -4.87 -2.38
CA ILE A 370 0.20 -6.25 -2.83
C ILE A 370 0.76 -6.37 -4.24
N PHE A 371 1.42 -7.49 -4.52
CA PHE A 371 1.92 -7.83 -5.84
C PHE A 371 1.58 -9.29 -6.15
N ILE A 372 1.00 -9.53 -7.33
CA ILE A 372 0.71 -10.88 -7.82
C ILE A 372 2.04 -11.57 -8.15
N THR A 373 2.14 -12.87 -7.85
CA THR A 373 3.35 -13.66 -8.06
C THR A 373 3.15 -14.71 -9.14
N ASN A 374 4.27 -15.16 -9.72
CA ASN A 374 4.26 -16.21 -10.75
C ASN A 374 3.96 -17.62 -10.21
N ASP A 375 3.80 -17.82 -8.89
CA ASP A 375 3.62 -19.15 -8.27
C ASP A 375 2.35 -19.88 -8.75
N SER A 376 1.28 -19.13 -9.06
CA SER A 376 0.05 -19.67 -9.64
C SER A 376 0.18 -20.09 -11.12
N GLY A 377 1.16 -19.53 -11.84
CA GLY A 377 1.28 -19.64 -13.29
C GLY A 377 0.14 -18.96 -14.08
N ILE A 378 -0.66 -18.11 -13.43
CA ILE A 378 -1.73 -17.33 -14.06
C ILE A 378 -1.20 -15.95 -14.44
N GLY A 379 -1.62 -15.45 -15.60
CA GLY A 379 -1.19 -14.17 -16.13
C GLY A 379 0.15 -14.24 -16.86
N ASN A 380 0.57 -13.10 -17.41
CA ASN A 380 1.91 -12.93 -17.96
C ASN A 380 2.98 -12.87 -16.86
N HIS A 381 4.23 -12.66 -17.24
CA HIS A 381 5.33 -12.58 -16.28
C HIS A 381 5.17 -11.40 -15.30
N HIS A 382 5.22 -11.71 -14.01
CA HIS A 382 5.26 -10.75 -12.91
C HIS A 382 6.71 -10.41 -12.55
N ILE A 383 7.03 -9.13 -12.40
CA ILE A 383 8.35 -8.73 -11.90
C ILE A 383 8.52 -9.17 -10.44
N GLN A 384 9.74 -9.54 -10.06
CA GLN A 384 10.06 -9.74 -8.65
C GLN A 384 9.97 -8.39 -7.93
N ALA A 385 9.16 -8.27 -6.88
CA ALA A 385 9.03 -7.03 -6.11
C ALA A 385 10.34 -6.68 -5.37
N SER A 386 10.65 -5.38 -5.26
CA SER A 386 11.84 -4.87 -4.53
C SER A 386 11.58 -4.80 -3.03
N VAL A 387 11.26 -5.96 -2.44
CA VAL A 387 10.84 -6.11 -1.03
C VAL A 387 11.73 -7.12 -0.30
N GLY A 388 11.62 -7.18 1.02
CA GLY A 388 12.29 -8.22 1.82
C GLY A 388 11.58 -9.57 1.70
N ASP A 389 11.84 -10.47 2.66
CA ASP A 389 11.17 -11.76 2.71
C ASP A 389 9.65 -11.58 2.89
N TYR A 390 8.87 -12.37 2.15
CA TYR A 390 7.41 -12.33 2.18
C TYR A 390 6.80 -13.74 2.09
N GLU A 391 5.55 -13.87 2.51
CA GLU A 391 4.76 -15.09 2.37
C GLU A 391 3.91 -15.02 1.10
N VAL A 392 3.83 -16.13 0.36
CA VAL A 392 2.94 -16.27 -0.78
C VAL A 392 1.59 -16.80 -0.28
N GLU A 393 0.52 -16.06 -0.58
CA GLU A 393 -0.86 -16.40 -0.24
C GLU A 393 -1.74 -16.44 -1.50
N LEU A 394 -2.93 -17.03 -1.41
CA LEU A 394 -3.97 -16.82 -2.41
C LEU A 394 -4.47 -15.36 -2.33
N LEU A 395 -4.60 -14.69 -3.47
CA LEU A 395 -4.97 -13.27 -3.52
C LEU A 395 -6.30 -13.01 -2.80
N ASN A 396 -7.32 -13.84 -3.02
CA ASN A 396 -8.61 -13.70 -2.34
C ASN A 396 -8.49 -13.81 -0.81
N ASP A 397 -7.70 -14.75 -0.30
CA ASP A 397 -7.49 -14.93 1.14
C ASP A 397 -6.68 -13.78 1.74
N LEU A 398 -5.66 -13.30 1.02
CA LEU A 398 -4.88 -12.12 1.36
C LEU A 398 -5.77 -10.87 1.46
N LEU A 399 -6.63 -10.61 0.46
CA LEU A 399 -7.56 -9.47 0.47
C LEU A 399 -8.53 -9.56 1.65
N VAL A 400 -9.09 -10.75 1.94
CA VAL A 400 -9.96 -10.98 3.11
C VAL A 400 -9.20 -10.72 4.42
N ARG A 401 -7.95 -11.20 4.53
CA ARG A 401 -7.09 -10.97 5.70
C ARG A 401 -6.84 -9.49 5.93
N LEU A 402 -6.56 -8.72 4.87
CA LEU A 402 -6.33 -7.28 4.95
C LEU A 402 -7.58 -6.48 5.28
N ILE A 403 -8.73 -6.84 4.71
CA ILE A 403 -10.03 -6.22 5.08
C ILE A 403 -10.23 -6.37 6.58
N ARG A 404 -10.06 -7.59 7.13
CA ARG A 404 -10.18 -7.84 8.58
C ARG A 404 -9.14 -7.09 9.40
N LYS A 405 -7.87 -7.05 8.95
CA LYS A 405 -6.77 -6.33 9.62
C LYS A 405 -7.09 -4.86 9.81
N TYR A 406 -7.69 -4.22 8.81
CA TYR A 406 -7.96 -2.78 8.82
C TYR A 406 -9.36 -2.39 9.30
N SER A 407 -10.29 -3.35 9.44
CA SER A 407 -11.66 -3.09 9.90
C SER A 407 -11.93 -3.44 11.36
N ASN A 408 -11.16 -4.35 11.96
CA ASN A 408 -11.46 -4.90 13.28
C ASN A 408 -10.90 -4.10 14.44
#